data_AF-A0A942NI25-F1
#
_entry.id   AF-A0A942NI25-F1
#
_cell.length_a   1.000
_cell.length_b   1.000
_cell.length_c   1.000
_cell.angle_alpha   90.00
_cell.angle_beta   90.00
_cell.angle_gamma   90.00
#
_symmetry.space_group_name_H-M   'P 1'
#
loop_
_entity.id
_entity.type
_entity.pdbx_description
1 polymer ?
#
loop_
_entity_poly.entity_id
_entity_poly.type
_entity_poly.pdbx_seq_one_letter_code
_entity_poly.pdbx_strand_id
1 'polypeptide(L)'
;MRQFLLFILIFSGLQILLAQSRKNDLHFENDGAHEIYISFSKESIPKSTNLDWLTTLLQTNNYQLEPAINFSENHWEYLNHQSKKNVGSSKSVQQLKTIFRLNYQATNVNLMEIAKKIEEKNTVQYVSLVAKTPIAPPAFDIPPISSNLQSLQTYLNANPGLNVQALWNQNIIGNGIRIRNVEYGFNKNHEEFHQTNIFLAPGTTIHADASFDFTEHGTGTFGIVYGHAGNYGVTGIAHGATECILYPEWQQTGYNRILAVNLSIQASVAGDIIVYEMQTGGVGVSTNYVPAEFNQVIWDLTKAATDAGIIVVAAAGNGNQNLDHPDYANYMNRGNSGAIIVGAGTADILHNRIWYSTFGNRVDVQGWGVNVQTSGFNSINQTHQFGGDFNQSYRTFSGTSSATAMIGPTVALLLQLYKNLNNNQLLTGEQLRNLMQQTGIAQGTGTTGNIGPFPNLLAAANHIQTLSENTIYNQSIFSIYPNPANDRIELFWDKQSPNSASYQILNALGQIVQIGVYSNQPISIQNLSKGLNYLQINTEEAVINKKFIKN
;
A
#
# COMPACT_ATOMS: atom_id res chain seq x y z
N MET A 1 -31.67 -37.55 52.92
CA MET A 1 -32.39 -36.26 52.92
C MET A 1 -31.48 -35.25 52.24
N ARG A 2 -31.88 -34.77 51.05
CA ARG A 2 -31.33 -33.64 50.25
C ARG A 2 -29.87 -33.75 49.76
N GLN A 3 -29.50 -33.36 48.53
CA GLN A 3 -30.23 -32.87 47.36
C GLN A 3 -29.30 -33.01 46.15
N PHE A 4 -29.80 -33.59 45.06
CA PHE A 4 -29.21 -33.50 43.72
C PHE A 4 -29.28 -32.04 43.26
N LEU A 5 -28.15 -31.43 42.90
CA LEU A 5 -28.13 -30.14 42.22
C LEU A 5 -28.24 -30.39 40.71
N LEU A 6 -29.43 -30.06 40.20
CA LEU A 6 -29.81 -30.12 38.80
C LEU A 6 -29.19 -28.92 38.06
N PHE A 7 -28.68 -29.18 36.87
CA PHE A 7 -28.25 -28.21 35.86
C PHE A 7 -29.29 -27.09 35.63
N ILE A 8 -28.82 -25.84 35.63
CA ILE A 8 -29.46 -24.75 34.86
C ILE A 8 -28.42 -24.28 33.85
N LEU A 9 -28.43 -24.90 32.67
CA LEU A 9 -27.84 -24.36 31.46
C LEU A 9 -28.71 -23.17 31.05
N ILE A 10 -28.20 -21.96 31.25
CA ILE A 10 -28.75 -20.76 30.61
C ILE A 10 -28.38 -20.89 29.13
N PHE A 11 -29.28 -21.46 28.33
CA PHE A 11 -29.27 -21.24 26.89
C PHE A 11 -29.57 -19.74 26.68
N SER A 12 -28.54 -18.92 26.52
CA SER A 12 -28.68 -17.70 25.74
C SER A 12 -29.06 -18.17 24.34
N GLY A 13 -30.32 -17.95 23.97
CA GLY A 13 -30.80 -18.27 22.63
C GLY A 13 -29.95 -17.52 21.62
N LEU A 14 -29.00 -18.20 20.97
CA LEU A 14 -28.42 -17.73 19.74
C LEU A 14 -29.59 -17.60 18.76
N GLN A 15 -30.10 -16.38 18.57
CA GLN A 15 -30.94 -16.10 17.42
C GLN A 15 -30.03 -16.21 16.20
N ILE A 16 -30.09 -17.34 15.53
CA ILE A 16 -29.48 -17.51 14.21
C ILE A 16 -30.31 -16.62 13.28
N LEU A 17 -29.80 -15.43 12.98
CA LEU A 17 -30.34 -14.58 11.92
C LEU A 17 -30.07 -15.28 10.59
N LEU A 18 -31.08 -15.97 10.08
CA LEU A 18 -31.07 -16.51 8.72
C LEU A 18 -31.44 -15.39 7.75
N ALA A 19 -30.89 -15.44 6.53
CA ALA A 19 -31.24 -14.48 5.49
C ALA A 19 -32.74 -14.54 5.19
N GLN A 20 -33.37 -13.37 5.07
CA GLN A 20 -34.79 -13.28 4.74
C GLN A 20 -35.07 -13.91 3.37
N SER A 21 -35.97 -14.88 3.33
CA SER A 21 -36.54 -15.36 2.08
C SER A 21 -37.53 -14.34 1.48
N ARG A 22 -37.83 -14.42 0.18
CA ARG A 22 -38.70 -13.42 -0.47
C ARG A 22 -40.11 -13.32 0.13
N LYS A 23 -40.64 -14.37 0.76
CA LYS A 23 -41.96 -14.36 1.39
C LYS A 23 -42.01 -15.21 2.64
N ASN A 24 -42.87 -14.85 3.59
CA ASN A 24 -43.20 -15.62 4.79
C ASN A 24 -42.01 -15.80 5.74
N ASP A 25 -41.05 -14.88 5.72
CA ASP A 25 -39.83 -14.92 6.54
C ASP A 25 -39.45 -13.52 7.07
N LEU A 26 -40.49 -12.73 7.37
CA LEU A 26 -40.34 -11.40 7.96
C LEU A 26 -39.79 -11.50 9.37
N HIS A 27 -38.67 -10.83 9.60
CA HIS A 27 -38.06 -10.66 10.91
C HIS A 27 -37.53 -9.22 11.05
N PHE A 28 -37.28 -8.82 12.29
CA PHE A 28 -36.53 -7.59 12.56
C PHE A 28 -35.04 -7.94 12.62
N GLU A 29 -34.20 -7.09 12.03
CA GLU A 29 -32.73 -7.25 12.07
C GLU A 29 -32.16 -6.99 13.48
N ASN A 30 -32.88 -6.22 14.31
CA ASN A 30 -32.54 -5.86 15.70
C ASN A 30 -33.77 -5.26 16.41
N ASP A 31 -33.63 -4.85 17.69
CA ASP A 31 -34.70 -4.24 18.48
C ASP A 31 -34.88 -2.71 18.23
N GLY A 32 -34.16 -2.15 17.25
CA GLY A 32 -34.18 -0.72 16.93
C GLY A 32 -35.42 -0.27 16.15
N ALA A 33 -35.40 0.96 15.64
CA ALA A 33 -36.44 1.44 14.73
C ALA A 33 -36.20 0.91 13.31
N HIS A 34 -37.24 0.52 12.59
CA HIS A 34 -37.16 0.01 11.20
C HIS A 34 -37.98 0.85 10.23
N GLU A 35 -37.76 0.63 8.94
CA GLU A 35 -38.58 1.11 7.83
C GLU A 35 -39.16 -0.06 7.04
N ILE A 36 -40.34 0.15 6.45
CA ILE A 36 -40.98 -0.84 5.59
C ILE A 36 -40.67 -0.53 4.13
N TYR A 37 -40.04 -1.48 3.46
CA TYR A 37 -39.86 -1.50 2.01
C TYR A 37 -40.73 -2.58 1.38
N ILE A 38 -41.40 -2.27 0.28
CA ILE A 38 -42.33 -3.16 -0.43
C ILE A 38 -41.83 -3.28 -1.87
N SER A 39 -41.56 -4.50 -2.32
CA SER A 39 -41.33 -4.75 -3.75
C SER A 39 -42.58 -5.35 -4.37
N PHE A 40 -43.10 -4.70 -5.40
CA PHE A 40 -44.25 -5.18 -6.16
C PHE A 40 -43.82 -6.11 -7.30
N SER A 41 -44.72 -6.96 -7.77
CA SER A 41 -44.55 -7.59 -9.08
C SER A 41 -44.55 -6.51 -10.16
N LYS A 42 -43.76 -6.70 -11.22
CA LYS A 42 -43.59 -5.71 -12.30
C LYS A 42 -44.93 -5.28 -12.94
N GLU A 43 -45.90 -6.18 -12.99
CA GLU A 43 -47.26 -5.95 -13.52
C GLU A 43 -48.16 -5.13 -12.57
N SER A 44 -47.75 -4.99 -11.31
CA SER A 44 -48.55 -4.44 -10.22
C SER A 44 -47.95 -3.17 -9.62
N ILE A 45 -47.10 -2.47 -10.37
CA ILE A 45 -46.53 -1.20 -9.92
C ILE A 45 -47.70 -0.22 -9.69
N PRO A 46 -47.79 0.47 -8.53
CA PRO A 46 -48.95 1.29 -8.20
C PRO A 46 -49.27 2.44 -9.18
N LYS A 47 -48.28 2.93 -9.94
CA LYS A 47 -48.51 3.91 -11.02
C LYS A 47 -49.16 3.30 -12.28
N SER A 48 -49.09 1.99 -12.46
CA SER A 48 -49.65 1.27 -13.62
C SER A 48 -50.93 0.49 -13.31
N THR A 49 -51.35 0.41 -12.04
CA THR A 49 -52.39 -0.53 -11.61
C THR A 49 -53.23 0.05 -10.47
N ASN A 50 -54.56 -0.01 -10.58
CA ASN A 50 -55.46 0.40 -9.50
C ASN A 50 -55.59 -0.76 -8.50
N LEU A 51 -54.81 -0.74 -7.42
CA LEU A 51 -54.82 -1.77 -6.39
C LEU A 51 -55.74 -1.33 -5.25
N ASP A 52 -57.01 -1.76 -5.28
CA ASP A 52 -58.03 -1.33 -4.30
C ASP A 52 -57.57 -1.54 -2.84
N TRP A 53 -56.96 -2.70 -2.54
CA TRP A 53 -56.45 -3.00 -1.20
C TRP A 53 -55.36 -2.00 -0.75
N LEU A 54 -54.52 -1.55 -1.67
CA LEU A 54 -53.43 -0.62 -1.39
C LEU A 54 -54.01 0.79 -1.18
N THR A 55 -54.95 1.21 -2.03
CA THR A 55 -55.67 2.47 -1.86
C THR A 55 -56.38 2.52 -0.51
N THR A 56 -57.10 1.47 -0.12
CA THR A 56 -57.73 1.36 1.20
C THR A 56 -56.68 1.41 2.31
N LEU A 57 -55.60 0.63 2.23
CA LEU A 57 -54.54 0.63 3.24
C LEU A 57 -53.93 2.02 3.44
N LEU A 58 -53.59 2.71 2.36
CA LEU A 58 -52.97 4.04 2.40
C LEU A 58 -53.94 5.08 2.96
N GLN A 59 -55.21 5.10 2.52
CA GLN A 59 -56.20 6.07 2.96
C GLN A 59 -56.64 5.85 4.41
N THR A 60 -56.98 4.61 4.79
CA THR A 60 -57.47 4.30 6.15
C THR A 60 -56.44 4.60 7.22
N ASN A 61 -55.15 4.45 6.93
CA ASN A 61 -54.08 4.62 7.91
C ASN A 61 -53.26 5.90 7.71
N ASN A 62 -53.63 6.75 6.75
CA ASN A 62 -52.89 7.95 6.36
C ASN A 62 -51.40 7.64 6.07
N TYR A 63 -51.15 6.56 5.34
CA TYR A 63 -49.82 6.19 4.87
C TYR A 63 -49.56 6.76 3.48
N GLN A 64 -48.28 6.95 3.15
CA GLN A 64 -47.85 7.35 1.83
C GLN A 64 -46.89 6.30 1.27
N LEU A 65 -46.96 6.08 -0.04
CA LEU A 65 -46.06 5.17 -0.73
C LEU A 65 -45.19 5.99 -1.69
N GLU A 66 -43.87 5.89 -1.53
CA GLU A 66 -42.90 6.60 -2.37
C GLU A 66 -41.91 5.63 -3.02
N PRO A 67 -41.36 5.93 -4.21
CA PRO A 67 -40.28 5.13 -4.78
C PRO A 67 -39.08 5.10 -3.83
N ALA A 68 -38.58 3.91 -3.48
CA ALA A 68 -37.41 3.78 -2.61
C ALA A 68 -36.11 4.18 -3.33
N ILE A 69 -36.06 3.95 -4.64
CA ILE A 69 -34.90 4.20 -5.49
C ILE A 69 -35.23 5.31 -6.49
N ASN A 70 -34.55 6.45 -6.38
CA ASN A 70 -34.83 7.64 -7.19
C ASN A 70 -33.57 8.12 -7.93
N PHE A 71 -33.16 7.40 -8.98
CA PHE A 71 -32.07 7.83 -9.86
C PHE A 71 -32.58 8.75 -10.98
N SER A 72 -31.68 9.57 -11.55
CA SER A 72 -31.98 10.35 -12.75
C SER A 72 -32.19 9.43 -13.97
N GLU A 73 -32.93 9.89 -14.98
CA GLU A 73 -33.24 9.07 -16.17
C GLU A 73 -31.96 8.63 -16.90
N ASN A 74 -30.98 9.54 -17.07
CA ASN A 74 -29.67 9.22 -17.64
C ASN A 74 -28.94 8.11 -16.85
N HIS A 75 -29.07 8.11 -15.52
CA HIS A 75 -28.43 7.09 -14.70
C HIS A 75 -29.16 5.73 -14.81
N TRP A 76 -30.50 5.74 -14.94
CA TRP A 76 -31.26 4.53 -15.27
C TRP A 76 -30.83 3.94 -16.63
N GLU A 77 -30.70 4.76 -17.66
CA GLU A 77 -30.24 4.32 -18.98
C GLU A 77 -28.84 3.72 -18.92
N TYR A 78 -27.92 4.39 -18.22
CA TYR A 78 -26.57 3.91 -17.99
C TYR A 78 -26.56 2.53 -17.32
N LEU A 79 -27.26 2.36 -16.18
CA LEU A 79 -27.31 1.08 -15.48
C LEU A 79 -27.93 -0.03 -16.33
N ASN A 80 -29.00 0.29 -17.07
CA ASN A 80 -29.63 -0.67 -17.99
C ASN A 80 -28.66 -1.11 -19.11
N HIS A 81 -27.91 -0.17 -19.68
CA HIS A 81 -26.90 -0.46 -20.71
C HIS A 81 -25.78 -1.34 -20.16
N GLN A 82 -25.21 -0.99 -18.99
CA GLN A 82 -24.13 -1.77 -18.38
C GLN A 82 -24.60 -3.18 -17.97
N SER A 83 -25.80 -3.32 -17.41
CA SER A 83 -26.35 -4.62 -17.04
C SER A 83 -26.56 -5.53 -18.26
N LYS A 84 -27.08 -4.99 -19.37
CA LYS A 84 -27.20 -5.75 -20.63
C LYS A 84 -25.84 -6.17 -21.18
N LYS A 85 -24.84 -5.28 -21.13
CA LYS A 85 -23.48 -5.56 -21.59
C LYS A 85 -22.82 -6.67 -20.77
N ASN A 86 -22.94 -6.62 -19.44
CA ASN A 86 -22.19 -7.50 -18.55
C ASN A 86 -22.85 -8.87 -18.35
N VAL A 87 -24.18 -8.93 -18.32
CA VAL A 87 -24.93 -10.17 -17.98
C VAL A 87 -26.08 -10.48 -18.94
N GLY A 88 -26.16 -9.79 -20.09
CA GLY A 88 -27.13 -10.06 -21.15
C GLY A 88 -28.58 -9.64 -20.86
N SER A 89 -28.85 -8.97 -19.73
CA SER A 89 -30.21 -8.63 -19.29
C SER A 89 -30.22 -7.40 -18.39
N SER A 90 -31.30 -6.61 -18.45
CA SER A 90 -31.55 -5.48 -17.53
C SER A 90 -32.58 -5.80 -16.44
N LYS A 91 -32.95 -7.08 -16.25
CA LYS A 91 -34.00 -7.48 -15.30
C LYS A 91 -33.70 -7.03 -13.85
N SER A 92 -32.45 -7.13 -13.39
CA SER A 92 -32.04 -6.70 -12.06
C SER A 92 -32.20 -5.19 -11.86
N VAL A 93 -31.82 -4.38 -12.85
CA VAL A 93 -31.99 -2.92 -12.82
C VAL A 93 -33.47 -2.53 -12.86
N GLN A 94 -34.27 -3.23 -13.66
CA GLN A 94 -35.73 -3.00 -13.71
C GLN A 94 -36.43 -3.39 -12.39
N GLN A 95 -35.93 -4.39 -11.67
CA GLN A 95 -36.47 -4.78 -10.37
C GLN A 95 -36.41 -3.63 -9.37
N LEU A 96 -35.37 -2.78 -9.42
CA LEU A 96 -35.23 -1.64 -8.50
C LEU A 96 -36.42 -0.66 -8.59
N LYS A 97 -37.02 -0.50 -9.78
CA LYS A 97 -38.21 0.36 -9.99
C LYS A 97 -39.49 -0.18 -9.32
N THR A 98 -39.46 -1.42 -8.84
CA THR A 98 -40.61 -2.04 -8.14
C THR A 98 -40.56 -1.84 -6.64
N ILE A 99 -39.49 -1.24 -6.10
CA ILE A 99 -39.25 -1.09 -4.66
C ILE A 99 -39.76 0.27 -4.22
N PHE A 100 -40.66 0.24 -3.24
CA PHE A 100 -41.28 1.42 -2.65
C PHE A 100 -41.07 1.42 -1.14
N ARG A 101 -40.97 2.61 -0.57
CA ARG A 101 -40.94 2.83 0.87
C ARG A 101 -42.34 3.23 1.34
N LEU A 102 -42.80 2.61 2.43
CA LEU A 102 -44.05 2.99 3.08
C LEU A 102 -43.75 4.02 4.19
N ASN A 103 -44.24 5.24 4.02
CA ASN A 103 -44.16 6.31 5.00
C ASN A 103 -45.41 6.33 5.87
N TYR A 104 -45.19 6.34 7.19
CA TYR A 104 -46.22 6.36 8.22
C TYR A 104 -45.87 7.45 9.26
N GLN A 105 -46.89 8.14 9.78
CA GLN A 105 -46.72 9.31 10.64
C GLN A 105 -46.81 9.00 12.15
N ALA A 106 -47.12 7.75 12.55
CA ALA A 106 -47.41 7.40 13.94
C ALA A 106 -46.26 6.62 14.63
N THR A 107 -46.06 6.89 15.92
CA THR A 107 -45.06 6.24 16.79
C THR A 107 -45.51 4.89 17.37
N ASN A 108 -46.81 4.58 17.34
CA ASN A 108 -47.39 3.33 17.87
C ASN A 108 -47.88 2.39 16.76
N VAL A 109 -47.07 2.19 15.72
CA VAL A 109 -47.42 1.31 14.59
C VAL A 109 -46.81 -0.07 14.80
N ASN A 110 -47.64 -1.12 14.78
CA ASN A 110 -47.13 -2.50 14.74
C ASN A 110 -46.63 -2.84 13.33
N LEU A 111 -45.35 -2.56 13.07
CA LEU A 111 -44.73 -2.73 11.75
C LEU A 111 -44.80 -4.18 11.26
N MET A 112 -44.65 -5.16 12.16
CA MET A 112 -44.67 -6.57 11.81
C MET A 112 -46.07 -6.99 11.32
N GLU A 113 -47.13 -6.53 11.98
CA GLU A 113 -48.51 -6.85 11.57
C GLU A 113 -48.83 -6.26 10.18
N ILE A 114 -48.40 -5.02 9.93
CA ILE A 114 -48.59 -4.37 8.63
C ILE A 114 -47.80 -5.08 7.55
N ALA A 115 -46.52 -5.38 7.80
CA ALA A 115 -45.66 -6.07 6.85
C ALA A 115 -46.25 -7.42 6.44
N LYS A 116 -46.77 -8.21 7.40
CA LYS A 116 -47.43 -9.50 7.12
C LYS A 116 -48.68 -9.33 6.23
N LYS A 117 -49.57 -8.38 6.57
CA LYS A 117 -50.78 -8.11 5.78
C LYS A 117 -50.48 -7.68 4.34
N ILE A 118 -49.38 -6.95 4.13
CA ILE A 118 -48.92 -6.53 2.81
C ILE A 118 -48.28 -7.70 2.06
N GLU A 119 -47.45 -8.50 2.73
CA GLU A 119 -46.74 -9.63 2.13
C GLU A 119 -47.69 -10.74 1.62
N GLU A 120 -48.84 -10.92 2.27
CA GLU A 120 -49.91 -11.84 1.84
C GLU A 120 -50.48 -11.50 0.46
N LYS A 121 -50.31 -10.26 -0.03
CA LYS A 121 -50.85 -9.85 -1.33
C LYS A 121 -50.06 -10.50 -2.46
N ASN A 122 -50.79 -11.09 -3.43
CA ASN A 122 -50.19 -11.71 -4.61
C ASN A 122 -49.44 -10.70 -5.50
N THR A 123 -49.81 -9.42 -5.44
CA THR A 123 -49.16 -8.31 -6.14
C THR A 123 -47.84 -7.86 -5.51
N VAL A 124 -47.52 -8.34 -4.31
CA VAL A 124 -46.29 -8.02 -3.58
C VAL A 124 -45.33 -9.20 -3.71
N GLN A 125 -44.11 -8.94 -4.15
CA GLN A 125 -43.05 -9.94 -4.24
C GLN A 125 -42.41 -10.20 -2.88
N TYR A 126 -42.10 -9.14 -2.13
CA TYR A 126 -41.57 -9.21 -0.77
C TYR A 126 -41.84 -7.90 -0.01
N VAL A 127 -41.82 -8.00 1.31
CA VAL A 127 -41.74 -6.85 2.23
C VAL A 127 -40.44 -6.98 3.03
N SER A 128 -39.75 -5.88 3.30
CA SER A 128 -38.49 -5.86 4.07
C SER A 128 -38.62 -4.86 5.21
N LEU A 129 -38.20 -5.27 6.41
CA LEU A 129 -38.12 -4.43 7.61
C LEU A 129 -36.65 -4.05 7.83
N VAL A 130 -36.25 -2.88 7.33
CA VAL A 130 -34.83 -2.45 7.31
C VAL A 130 -34.54 -1.58 8.53
N ALA A 131 -33.51 -1.90 9.32
CA ALA A 131 -33.16 -1.10 10.49
C ALA A 131 -32.72 0.32 10.11
N LYS A 132 -33.19 1.32 10.85
CA LYS A 132 -32.75 2.72 10.77
C LYS A 132 -31.43 2.95 11.50
N THR A 133 -31.12 2.10 12.48
CA THR A 133 -29.85 2.15 13.18
C THR A 133 -28.77 1.62 12.24
N PRO A 134 -27.74 2.41 11.91
CA PRO A 134 -26.66 1.92 11.08
C PRO A 134 -25.95 0.76 11.80
N ILE A 135 -25.65 -0.30 11.04
CA ILE A 135 -24.74 -1.34 11.52
C ILE A 135 -23.36 -0.69 11.65
N ALA A 136 -22.78 -0.73 12.85
CA ALA A 136 -21.41 -0.26 13.04
C ALA A 136 -20.50 -1.07 12.11
N PRO A 137 -19.59 -0.42 11.35
CA PRO A 137 -18.56 -1.17 10.64
C PRO A 137 -17.79 -2.04 11.67
N PRO A 138 -17.25 -3.20 11.27
CA PRO A 138 -16.42 -4.00 12.16
C PRO A 138 -15.41 -3.09 12.86
N ALA A 139 -15.37 -3.10 14.19
CA ALA A 139 -14.38 -2.34 14.93
C ALA A 139 -13.00 -2.85 14.50
N PHE A 140 -12.19 -1.93 13.99
CA PHE A 140 -10.93 -2.27 13.34
C PHE A 140 -9.82 -2.63 14.35
N ASP A 141 -9.96 -2.07 15.54
CA ASP A 141 -9.19 -2.34 16.74
C ASP A 141 -9.78 -3.57 17.47
N ILE A 142 -8.93 -4.50 17.89
CA ILE A 142 -9.38 -5.66 18.66
C ILE A 142 -9.58 -5.22 20.12
N PRO A 143 -10.69 -5.57 20.80
CA PRO A 143 -10.81 -5.22 22.21
C PRO A 143 -9.70 -5.88 23.06
N PRO A 144 -9.12 -5.15 24.03
CA PRO A 144 -9.42 -3.77 24.45
C PRO A 144 -8.88 -2.69 23.51
N ILE A 145 -9.56 -1.54 23.43
CA ILE A 145 -9.16 -0.44 22.54
C ILE A 145 -7.76 0.07 22.90
N SER A 146 -6.84 0.01 21.93
CA SER A 146 -5.49 0.53 22.02
C SER A 146 -5.47 2.05 21.78
N SER A 147 -4.66 2.79 22.54
CA SER A 147 -4.47 4.22 22.28
C SER A 147 -3.55 4.44 21.08
N ASN A 148 -3.66 5.60 20.42
CA ASN A 148 -2.74 5.99 19.36
C ASN A 148 -1.35 6.36 19.94
N LEU A 149 -0.33 5.62 19.53
CA LEU A 149 1.08 5.77 19.92
C LEU A 149 1.94 6.46 18.84
N GLN A 150 1.37 6.94 17.73
CA GLN A 150 2.15 7.63 16.68
C GLN A 150 2.90 8.85 17.23
N SER A 151 2.36 9.53 18.24
CA SER A 151 3.04 10.65 18.91
C SER A 151 4.38 10.26 19.57
N LEU A 152 4.57 8.98 19.88
CA LEU A 152 5.81 8.41 20.42
C LEU A 152 6.79 7.99 19.31
N GLN A 153 6.35 7.89 18.05
CA GLN A 153 7.21 7.61 16.89
C GLN A 153 7.97 8.87 16.44
N THR A 154 8.78 9.44 17.33
CA THR A 154 9.46 10.72 17.09
C THR A 154 10.44 10.70 15.91
N TYR A 155 10.86 9.51 15.46
CA TYR A 155 11.64 9.32 14.24
C TYR A 155 10.88 9.71 12.95
N LEU A 156 9.55 9.86 13.00
CA LEU A 156 8.73 10.36 11.89
C LEU A 156 8.82 11.90 11.73
N ASN A 157 9.21 12.60 12.79
CA ASN A 157 9.31 14.07 12.82
C ASN A 157 10.56 14.57 12.08
N ALA A 158 10.72 15.88 11.98
CA ALA A 158 11.95 16.50 11.49
C ALA A 158 13.18 16.12 12.35
N ASN A 159 14.38 16.49 11.87
CA ASN A 159 15.66 16.23 12.53
C ASN A 159 15.56 16.42 14.06
N PRO A 160 15.82 15.39 14.88
CA PRO A 160 16.62 14.19 14.57
C PRO A 160 15.93 13.10 13.75
N GLY A 161 14.63 13.16 13.49
CA GLY A 161 13.89 12.17 12.71
C GLY A 161 14.01 12.35 11.19
N LEU A 162 13.41 11.43 10.44
CA LEU A 162 13.47 11.35 8.98
C LEU A 162 12.63 12.41 8.25
N ASN A 163 11.75 13.13 8.96
CA ASN A 163 10.75 14.05 8.40
C ASN A 163 9.75 13.36 7.45
N VAL A 164 9.29 12.16 7.83
CA VAL A 164 8.36 11.34 7.04
C VAL A 164 7.04 12.08 6.77
N GLN A 165 6.54 12.83 7.77
CA GLN A 165 5.28 13.56 7.66
C GLN A 165 5.25 14.53 6.47
N ALA A 166 6.40 15.10 6.08
CA ALA A 166 6.49 16.01 4.94
C ALA A 166 6.13 15.33 3.59
N LEU A 167 6.41 14.02 3.48
CA LEU A 167 6.07 13.21 2.31
C LEU A 167 4.63 12.67 2.41
N TRP A 168 4.20 12.25 3.60
CA TRP A 168 2.82 11.81 3.84
C TRP A 168 1.79 12.89 3.50
N ASN A 169 2.09 14.17 3.79
CA ASN A 169 1.23 15.30 3.43
C ASN A 169 1.03 15.46 1.90
N GLN A 170 1.87 14.82 1.09
CA GLN A 170 1.79 14.76 -0.37
C GLN A 170 1.26 13.41 -0.87
N ASN A 171 0.68 12.58 0.01
CA ASN A 171 0.26 11.20 -0.27
C ASN A 171 1.40 10.29 -0.79
N ILE A 172 2.64 10.60 -0.41
CA ILE A 172 3.80 9.75 -0.61
C ILE A 172 3.93 8.86 0.62
N ILE A 173 3.24 7.72 0.58
CA ILE A 173 3.06 6.76 1.69
C ILE A 173 3.48 5.34 1.31
N GLY A 174 4.14 5.15 0.16
CA GLY A 174 4.61 3.87 -0.37
C GLY A 174 3.79 3.30 -1.54
N ASN A 175 2.75 4.00 -2.02
CA ASN A 175 1.80 3.46 -3.02
C ASN A 175 2.51 2.88 -4.26
N GLY A 176 2.07 1.68 -4.67
CA GLY A 176 2.59 1.01 -5.86
C GLY A 176 4.02 0.46 -5.71
N ILE A 177 4.56 0.42 -4.49
CA ILE A 177 5.79 -0.30 -4.13
C ILE A 177 5.41 -1.58 -3.39
N ARG A 178 6.13 -2.67 -3.63
CA ARG A 178 5.95 -3.94 -2.91
C ARG A 178 7.20 -4.22 -2.09
N ILE A 179 7.02 -4.64 -0.84
CA ILE A 179 8.11 -4.85 0.11
C ILE A 179 8.18 -6.33 0.50
N ARG A 180 9.39 -6.89 0.46
CA ARG A 180 9.69 -8.23 0.97
C ARG A 180 10.58 -8.08 2.17
N ASN A 181 10.19 -8.66 3.29
CA ASN A 181 10.96 -8.60 4.51
C ASN A 181 11.54 -9.98 4.81
N VAL A 182 12.87 -10.13 4.72
CA VAL A 182 13.56 -11.36 5.10
C VAL A 182 14.00 -11.23 6.56
N GLU A 183 13.33 -12.01 7.41
CA GLU A 183 13.31 -11.83 8.86
C GLU A 183 13.06 -13.20 9.53
N TYR A 184 13.31 -13.33 10.84
CA TYR A 184 13.13 -14.60 11.54
C TYR A 184 11.68 -15.11 11.53
N GLY A 185 10.71 -14.21 11.71
CA GLY A 185 9.28 -14.47 11.84
C GLY A 185 8.53 -13.19 12.18
N PHE A 186 7.20 -13.24 12.32
CA PHE A 186 6.42 -12.16 12.94
C PHE A 186 5.13 -12.69 13.55
N ASN A 187 4.58 -11.97 14.53
CA ASN A 187 3.25 -12.21 15.04
C ASN A 187 2.21 -11.61 14.08
N LYS A 188 1.69 -12.44 13.17
CA LYS A 188 0.63 -12.05 12.23
C LYS A 188 -0.69 -11.67 12.90
N ASN A 189 -0.88 -12.05 14.16
CA ASN A 189 -2.09 -11.74 14.92
C ASN A 189 -1.96 -10.42 15.69
N HIS A 190 -0.86 -9.67 15.51
CA HIS A 190 -0.74 -8.34 16.08
C HIS A 190 -1.78 -7.41 15.45
N GLU A 191 -2.40 -6.55 16.25
CA GLU A 191 -3.52 -5.69 15.84
C GLU A 191 -3.21 -4.77 14.66
N GLU A 192 -1.93 -4.38 14.53
CA GLU A 192 -1.41 -3.60 13.40
C GLU A 192 -1.50 -4.29 12.04
N PHE A 193 -1.59 -5.62 12.04
CA PHE A 193 -1.42 -6.42 10.83
C PHE A 193 -2.72 -7.08 10.36
N HIS A 194 -3.81 -6.91 11.10
CA HIS A 194 -5.11 -7.50 10.77
C HIS A 194 -5.78 -6.90 9.53
N GLN A 195 -5.32 -5.73 9.06
CA GLN A 195 -6.00 -4.94 8.02
C GLN A 195 -5.08 -4.41 6.94
N THR A 196 -3.84 -4.84 6.97
CA THR A 196 -2.82 -4.48 6.00
C THR A 196 -2.57 -5.68 5.10
N ASN A 197 -2.02 -5.43 3.91
CA ASN A 197 -1.61 -6.49 2.99
C ASN A 197 -0.27 -7.11 3.48
N ILE A 198 -0.29 -7.63 4.70
CA ILE A 198 0.81 -8.34 5.35
C ILE A 198 0.54 -9.83 5.26
N PHE A 199 1.47 -10.56 4.66
CA PHE A 199 1.34 -11.99 4.45
C PHE A 199 2.65 -12.71 4.77
N LEU A 200 2.55 -13.99 5.11
CA LEU A 200 3.67 -14.90 4.93
C LEU A 200 3.80 -15.23 3.44
N ALA A 201 5.02 -15.39 2.95
CA ALA A 201 5.27 -15.83 1.60
C ALA A 201 4.51 -17.14 1.30
N PRO A 202 3.84 -17.27 0.13
CA PRO A 202 3.08 -18.46 -0.21
C PRO A 202 3.89 -19.74 -0.05
N GLY A 203 3.31 -20.75 0.62
CA GLY A 203 3.98 -22.04 0.86
C GLY A 203 5.01 -22.03 1.98
N THR A 204 5.13 -20.93 2.74
CA THR A 204 6.00 -20.85 3.92
C THR A 204 5.19 -20.86 5.22
N THR A 205 5.85 -21.26 6.31
CA THR A 205 5.34 -21.17 7.69
C THR A 205 6.48 -20.72 8.60
N ILE A 206 6.16 -20.07 9.71
CA ILE A 206 7.16 -19.82 10.77
C ILE A 206 7.37 -21.11 11.55
N HIS A 207 8.62 -21.57 11.67
CA HIS A 207 8.96 -22.76 12.44
C HIS A 207 8.65 -22.57 13.93
N ALA A 208 8.28 -23.65 14.62
CA ALA A 208 8.03 -23.61 16.07
C ALA A 208 9.29 -23.29 16.91
N ASP A 209 10.48 -23.54 16.36
CA ASP A 209 11.77 -23.20 17.01
C ASP A 209 12.11 -21.71 16.92
N ALA A 210 11.40 -20.94 16.08
CA ALA A 210 11.48 -19.49 16.15
C ALA A 210 10.88 -19.07 17.48
N SER A 211 11.75 -18.79 18.45
CA SER A 211 11.31 -18.30 19.74
C SER A 211 10.50 -17.02 19.57
N PHE A 212 9.72 -16.73 20.59
CA PHE A 212 8.95 -15.51 20.65
C PHE A 212 9.80 -14.24 20.46
N ASP A 213 11.00 -14.16 21.04
CA ASP A 213 11.88 -12.99 20.83
C ASP A 213 12.30 -12.83 19.36
N PHE A 214 12.45 -13.94 18.62
CA PHE A 214 12.74 -13.91 17.19
C PHE A 214 11.53 -13.45 16.37
N THR A 215 10.33 -13.94 16.69
CA THR A 215 9.12 -13.48 15.97
C THR A 215 8.81 -12.02 16.30
N GLU A 216 9.01 -11.58 17.54
CA GLU A 216 8.70 -10.18 17.91
C GLU A 216 9.74 -9.17 17.47
N HIS A 217 10.96 -9.62 17.18
CA HIS A 217 11.91 -8.80 16.44
C HIS A 217 11.29 -8.39 15.09
N GLY A 218 10.77 -9.35 14.33
CA GLY A 218 10.07 -9.05 13.08
C GLY A 218 8.74 -8.31 13.26
N THR A 219 7.95 -8.61 14.30
CA THR A 219 6.75 -7.81 14.65
C THR A 219 7.13 -6.32 14.83
N GLY A 220 8.27 -6.03 15.46
CA GLY A 220 8.81 -4.68 15.58
C GLY A 220 9.26 -4.08 14.26
N THR A 221 9.91 -4.85 13.38
CA THR A 221 10.27 -4.41 12.04
C THR A 221 9.03 -4.05 11.23
N PHE A 222 8.03 -4.93 11.18
CA PHE A 222 6.81 -4.72 10.40
C PHE A 222 6.01 -3.50 10.87
N GLY A 223 5.98 -3.20 12.17
CA GLY A 223 5.36 -1.97 12.70
C GLY A 223 5.99 -0.69 12.16
N ILE A 224 7.32 -0.64 12.04
CA ILE A 224 8.03 0.53 11.48
C ILE A 224 7.82 0.62 9.97
N VAL A 225 7.83 -0.50 9.27
CA VAL A 225 7.76 -0.54 7.80
C VAL A 225 6.35 -0.28 7.29
N TYR A 226 5.37 -1.02 7.82
CA TYR A 226 4.06 -1.21 7.19
C TYR A 226 2.90 -1.35 8.19
N GLY A 227 3.08 -0.92 9.45
CA GLY A 227 1.99 -0.82 10.44
C GLY A 227 0.81 0.00 9.92
N HIS A 228 -0.40 -0.33 10.38
CA HIS A 228 -1.62 0.28 9.86
C HIS A 228 -1.68 1.78 10.21
N ALA A 229 -2.11 2.61 9.27
CA ALA A 229 -2.35 4.04 9.51
C ALA A 229 -3.73 4.26 10.15
N GLY A 230 -3.91 3.76 11.37
CA GLY A 230 -5.15 3.84 12.13
C GLY A 230 -5.17 4.94 13.20
N ASN A 231 -6.18 4.88 14.06
CA ASN A 231 -6.32 5.75 15.24
C ASN A 231 -5.86 5.06 16.54
N TYR A 232 -5.08 3.99 16.44
CA TYR A 232 -4.54 3.20 17.54
C TYR A 232 -3.09 2.82 17.20
N GLY A 233 -2.32 2.39 18.19
CA GLY A 233 -1.01 1.77 17.98
C GLY A 233 -0.01 2.66 17.25
N VAL A 234 0.77 2.07 16.34
CA VAL A 234 1.86 2.71 15.60
C VAL A 234 1.58 2.73 14.10
N THR A 235 2.07 3.74 13.40
CA THR A 235 1.91 3.83 11.94
C THR A 235 3.22 3.49 11.22
N GLY A 236 3.15 2.62 10.22
CA GLY A 236 4.30 2.30 9.37
C GLY A 236 4.69 3.46 8.45
N ILE A 237 6.00 3.65 8.23
CA ILE A 237 6.55 4.68 7.34
C ILE A 237 5.97 4.56 5.92
N ALA A 238 5.84 3.33 5.41
CA ALA A 238 5.28 3.04 4.10
C ALA A 238 3.91 2.36 4.19
N HIS A 239 3.02 2.80 5.10
CA HIS A 239 1.69 2.21 5.34
C HIS A 239 0.76 2.14 4.11
N GLY A 240 1.09 2.81 3.00
CA GLY A 240 0.39 2.72 1.72
C GLY A 240 1.10 1.87 0.66
N ALA A 241 2.20 1.18 0.98
CA ALA A 241 2.76 0.17 0.08
C ALA A 241 1.71 -0.86 -0.35
N THR A 242 1.92 -1.49 -1.50
CA THR A 242 0.97 -2.45 -2.09
C THR A 242 0.79 -3.68 -1.19
N GLU A 243 1.91 -4.16 -0.65
CA GLU A 243 2.01 -5.32 0.24
C GLU A 243 3.37 -5.28 0.97
N CYS A 244 3.41 -5.92 2.14
CA CYS A 244 4.65 -6.25 2.83
C CYS A 244 4.64 -7.74 3.19
N ILE A 245 5.47 -8.55 2.53
CA ILE A 245 5.44 -10.01 2.69
C ILE A 245 6.67 -10.49 3.45
N LEU A 246 6.44 -11.28 4.50
CA LEU A 246 7.49 -11.98 5.23
C LEU A 246 8.04 -13.16 4.42
N TYR A 247 9.37 -13.24 4.33
CA TYR A 247 10.11 -14.42 3.91
C TYR A 247 10.89 -14.93 5.12
N PRO A 248 10.35 -15.91 5.88
CA PRO A 248 10.92 -16.30 7.15
C PRO A 248 12.25 -17.04 6.99
N GLU A 249 13.23 -16.72 7.82
CA GLU A 249 14.44 -17.53 7.98
C GLU A 249 14.14 -18.87 8.65
N TRP A 250 13.24 -18.87 9.64
CA TRP A 250 12.76 -20.09 10.31
C TRP A 250 11.54 -20.64 9.59
N GLN A 251 11.76 -21.59 8.69
CA GLN A 251 10.72 -22.18 7.83
C GLN A 251 10.25 -23.54 8.34
N GLN A 252 9.28 -24.17 7.68
CA GLN A 252 8.83 -25.53 8.01
C GLN A 252 9.98 -26.55 8.10
N THR A 253 11.06 -26.36 7.34
CA THR A 253 12.24 -27.23 7.33
C THR A 253 13.31 -26.82 8.35
N GLY A 254 13.02 -25.88 9.25
CA GLY A 254 13.97 -25.27 10.18
C GLY A 254 14.60 -23.98 9.63
N TYR A 255 15.70 -23.56 10.25
CA TYR A 255 16.42 -22.34 9.87
C TYR A 255 17.11 -22.48 8.50
N ASN A 256 16.71 -21.64 7.54
CA ASN A 256 17.27 -21.61 6.20
C ASN A 256 17.23 -20.19 5.59
N ARG A 257 18.22 -19.38 5.97
CA ARG A 257 18.44 -18.02 5.44
C ARG A 257 18.51 -17.96 3.91
N ILE A 258 19.27 -18.87 3.30
CA ILE A 258 19.51 -18.87 1.85
C ILE A 258 18.20 -19.08 1.10
N LEU A 259 17.36 -20.00 1.57
CA LEU A 259 16.04 -20.22 0.98
C LEU A 259 15.14 -19.00 1.14
N ALA A 260 15.14 -18.35 2.31
CA ALA A 260 14.35 -17.15 2.56
C ALA A 260 14.72 -16.01 1.59
N VAL A 261 16.03 -15.78 1.41
CA VAL A 261 16.56 -14.81 0.44
C VAL A 261 16.22 -15.20 -1.01
N ASN A 262 16.41 -16.47 -1.37
CA ASN A 262 16.08 -16.93 -2.73
C ASN A 262 14.60 -16.74 -3.06
N LEU A 263 13.70 -17.10 -2.14
CA LEU A 263 12.26 -16.93 -2.33
C LEU A 263 11.85 -15.45 -2.44
N SER A 264 12.47 -14.57 -1.65
CA SER A 264 12.17 -13.13 -1.72
C SER A 264 12.60 -12.52 -3.05
N ILE A 265 13.76 -12.93 -3.58
CA ILE A 265 14.24 -12.55 -4.91
C ILE A 265 13.31 -13.10 -6.00
N GLN A 266 12.96 -14.39 -5.93
CA GLN A 266 12.07 -15.03 -6.90
C GLN A 266 10.70 -14.35 -7.02
N ALA A 267 10.21 -13.79 -5.91
CA ALA A 267 8.94 -13.07 -5.86
C ALA A 267 9.04 -11.58 -6.19
N SER A 268 10.23 -11.09 -6.55
CA SER A 268 10.52 -9.68 -6.78
C SER A 268 10.86 -9.38 -8.25
N VAL A 269 10.59 -8.15 -8.67
CA VAL A 269 10.99 -7.56 -9.95
C VAL A 269 11.62 -6.19 -9.71
N ALA A 270 12.15 -5.57 -10.76
CA ALA A 270 12.74 -4.24 -10.66
C ALA A 270 11.80 -3.23 -9.97
N GLY A 271 12.35 -2.47 -9.01
CA GLY A 271 11.60 -1.49 -8.20
C GLY A 271 10.88 -2.06 -6.99
N ASP A 272 10.87 -3.38 -6.80
CA ASP A 272 10.52 -3.97 -5.51
C ASP A 272 11.67 -3.78 -4.51
N ILE A 273 11.31 -3.75 -3.22
CA ILE A 273 12.28 -3.60 -2.13
C ILE A 273 12.34 -4.91 -1.35
N ILE A 274 13.56 -5.39 -1.10
CA ILE A 274 13.83 -6.46 -0.15
C ILE A 274 14.58 -5.86 1.04
N VAL A 275 13.98 -5.98 2.23
CA VAL A 275 14.58 -5.59 3.50
C VAL A 275 15.19 -6.85 4.12
N TYR A 276 16.50 -6.82 4.37
CA TYR A 276 17.25 -7.87 5.03
C TYR A 276 17.48 -7.49 6.49
N GLU A 277 16.57 -7.97 7.36
CA GLU A 277 16.70 -7.89 8.80
C GLU A 277 17.58 -9.02 9.34
N MET A 278 18.82 -9.05 8.84
CA MET A 278 19.73 -10.16 9.10
C MET A 278 21.14 -9.69 9.30
N GLN A 279 21.82 -10.37 10.21
CA GLN A 279 23.24 -10.23 10.50
C GLN A 279 23.86 -11.61 10.60
N THR A 280 25.18 -11.69 10.42
CA THR A 280 25.94 -12.95 10.55
C THR A 280 27.16 -12.75 11.43
N GLY A 281 27.75 -13.84 11.94
CA GLY A 281 29.02 -13.78 12.65
C GLY A 281 30.15 -13.33 11.72
N GLY A 282 30.97 -12.40 12.19
CA GLY A 282 32.18 -11.90 11.57
C GLY A 282 33.44 -12.56 12.15
N VAL A 283 34.57 -11.87 12.01
CA VAL A 283 35.86 -12.37 12.47
C VAL A 283 35.95 -12.28 14.00
N GLY A 284 36.37 -13.36 14.67
CA GLY A 284 36.59 -13.39 16.11
C GLY A 284 35.49 -14.12 16.89
N VAL A 285 34.96 -13.48 17.93
CA VAL A 285 34.00 -14.11 18.86
C VAL A 285 32.57 -14.10 18.31
N SER A 286 31.70 -14.93 18.88
CA SER A 286 30.32 -15.17 18.40
C SER A 286 29.41 -13.94 18.35
N THR A 287 29.77 -12.85 19.03
CA THR A 287 29.01 -11.58 19.05
C THR A 287 29.50 -10.55 18.05
N ASN A 288 30.55 -10.86 17.26
CA ASN A 288 31.12 -9.95 16.28
C ASN A 288 30.26 -9.90 15.01
N TYR A 289 29.02 -9.45 15.12
CA TYR A 289 28.07 -9.42 14.02
C TYR A 289 28.40 -8.41 12.93
N VAL A 290 28.26 -8.84 11.67
CA VAL A 290 28.54 -8.07 10.44
C VAL A 290 27.37 -8.25 9.45
N PRO A 291 27.34 -7.54 8.31
CA PRO A 291 26.26 -7.68 7.34
C PRO A 291 26.11 -9.13 6.87
N ALA A 292 24.88 -9.58 6.63
CA ALA A 292 24.62 -10.96 6.18
C ALA A 292 25.37 -11.33 4.88
N GLU A 293 25.64 -10.35 4.01
CA GLU A 293 26.44 -10.50 2.78
C GLU A 293 27.95 -10.75 3.02
N PHE A 294 28.41 -10.79 4.28
CA PHE A 294 29.71 -11.39 4.58
C PHE A 294 29.75 -12.88 4.16
N ASN A 295 28.60 -13.57 4.21
CA ASN A 295 28.43 -14.87 3.59
C ASN A 295 28.42 -14.75 2.05
N GLN A 296 29.25 -15.53 1.36
CA GLN A 296 29.41 -15.46 -0.10
C GLN A 296 28.09 -15.72 -0.86
N VAL A 297 27.30 -16.71 -0.45
CA VAL A 297 26.05 -17.04 -1.15
C VAL A 297 25.04 -15.90 -1.02
N ILE A 298 24.96 -15.28 0.16
CA ILE A 298 24.11 -14.10 0.38
C ILE A 298 24.60 -12.93 -0.46
N TRP A 299 25.92 -12.70 -0.55
CA TRP A 299 26.49 -11.67 -1.42
C TRP A 299 26.13 -11.90 -2.90
N ASP A 300 26.30 -13.11 -3.42
CA ASP A 300 26.01 -13.45 -4.83
C ASP A 300 24.52 -13.27 -5.15
N LEU A 301 23.63 -13.73 -4.26
CA LEU A 301 22.18 -13.54 -4.38
C LEU A 301 21.80 -12.06 -4.35
N THR A 302 22.44 -11.29 -3.47
CA THR A 302 22.21 -9.85 -3.34
C THR A 302 22.64 -9.12 -4.59
N LYS A 303 23.84 -9.42 -5.11
CA LYS A 303 24.36 -8.82 -6.34
C LYS A 303 23.47 -9.12 -7.54
N ALA A 304 23.02 -10.37 -7.68
CA ALA A 304 22.10 -10.76 -8.74
C ALA A 304 20.76 -10.02 -8.64
N ALA A 305 20.21 -9.87 -7.43
CA ALA A 305 18.96 -9.14 -7.21
C ALA A 305 19.11 -7.65 -7.57
N THR A 306 20.18 -7.00 -7.12
CA THR A 306 20.40 -5.57 -7.37
C THR A 306 20.70 -5.28 -8.84
N ASP A 307 21.42 -6.17 -9.52
CA ASP A 307 21.68 -6.06 -10.96
C ASP A 307 20.40 -6.24 -11.79
N ALA A 308 19.43 -7.00 -11.28
CA ALA A 308 18.09 -7.12 -11.85
C ALA A 308 17.17 -5.92 -11.53
N GLY A 309 17.68 -4.90 -10.82
CA GLY A 309 16.93 -3.70 -10.45
C GLY A 309 16.07 -3.85 -9.20
N ILE A 310 16.19 -4.95 -8.46
CA ILE A 310 15.55 -5.13 -7.15
C ILE A 310 16.36 -4.36 -6.11
N ILE A 311 15.71 -3.59 -5.25
CA ILE A 311 16.41 -2.75 -4.27
C ILE A 311 16.57 -3.53 -2.97
N VAL A 312 17.80 -3.73 -2.52
CA VAL A 312 18.09 -4.42 -1.25
C VAL A 312 18.54 -3.41 -0.20
N VAL A 313 17.89 -3.42 0.96
CA VAL A 313 18.27 -2.62 2.14
C VAL A 313 18.60 -3.58 3.28
N ALA A 314 19.80 -3.52 3.85
CA ALA A 314 20.28 -4.54 4.77
C ALA A 314 21.03 -3.97 5.99
N ALA A 315 20.91 -4.65 7.12
CA ALA A 315 21.57 -4.24 8.36
C ALA A 315 23.10 -4.37 8.30
N ALA A 316 23.81 -3.40 8.89
CA ALA A 316 25.27 -3.45 9.03
C ALA A 316 25.74 -4.50 10.06
N GLY A 317 24.87 -4.93 10.98
CA GLY A 317 25.19 -5.84 12.08
C GLY A 317 25.62 -5.13 13.36
N ASN A 318 25.37 -5.79 14.50
CA ASN A 318 25.56 -5.24 15.84
C ASN A 318 26.85 -5.73 16.53
N GLY A 319 27.96 -5.81 15.78
CA GLY A 319 29.22 -6.39 16.25
C GLY A 319 30.35 -5.41 16.54
N ASN A 320 30.15 -4.11 16.34
CA ASN A 320 31.20 -3.08 16.41
C ASN A 320 32.45 -3.45 15.57
N GLN A 321 32.24 -4.08 14.41
CA GLN A 321 33.34 -4.52 13.56
C GLN A 321 33.75 -3.40 12.60
N ASN A 322 35.06 -3.22 12.42
CA ASN A 322 35.60 -2.36 11.38
C ASN A 322 35.75 -3.18 10.08
N LEU A 323 34.85 -2.99 9.13
CA LEU A 323 34.88 -3.70 7.84
C LEU A 323 36.09 -3.30 6.96
N ASP A 324 36.78 -2.20 7.28
CA ASP A 324 38.04 -1.82 6.62
C ASP A 324 39.28 -2.49 7.25
N HIS A 325 39.10 -3.29 8.30
CA HIS A 325 40.20 -4.06 8.89
C HIS A 325 40.68 -5.15 7.90
N PRO A 326 42.00 -5.45 7.80
CA PRO A 326 42.53 -6.45 6.88
C PRO A 326 41.89 -7.83 6.94
N ASP A 327 41.34 -8.23 8.09
CA ASP A 327 40.65 -9.53 8.22
C ASP A 327 39.37 -9.61 7.36
N TYR A 328 38.79 -8.47 6.99
CA TYR A 328 37.63 -8.38 6.10
C TYR A 328 38.04 -8.14 4.63
N ALA A 329 39.33 -8.11 4.30
CA ALA A 329 39.80 -7.79 2.95
C ALA A 329 39.19 -8.70 1.88
N ASN A 330 39.04 -10.01 2.13
CA ASN A 330 38.41 -10.93 1.18
C ASN A 330 36.94 -10.58 0.90
N TYR A 331 36.21 -10.11 1.91
CA TYR A 331 34.83 -9.65 1.75
C TYR A 331 34.78 -8.32 0.99
N MET A 332 35.61 -7.35 1.39
CA MET A 332 35.68 -6.04 0.74
C MET A 332 36.14 -6.14 -0.73
N ASN A 333 37.03 -7.09 -1.05
CA ASN A 333 37.53 -7.33 -2.41
C ASN A 333 36.48 -7.94 -3.36
N ARG A 334 35.33 -8.43 -2.86
CA ARG A 334 34.20 -8.82 -3.73
C ARG A 334 33.57 -7.61 -4.42
N GLY A 335 33.76 -6.42 -3.84
CA GLY A 335 33.14 -5.18 -4.29
C GLY A 335 31.76 -4.96 -3.68
N ASN A 336 31.08 -3.95 -4.23
CA ASN A 336 29.76 -3.54 -3.75
C ASN A 336 28.69 -4.51 -4.29
N SER A 337 27.93 -5.13 -3.38
CA SER A 337 26.83 -6.03 -3.73
C SER A 337 25.63 -5.30 -4.35
N GLY A 338 25.61 -3.96 -4.33
CA GLY A 338 24.47 -3.14 -4.72
C GLY A 338 23.47 -2.89 -3.58
N ALA A 339 23.53 -3.63 -2.47
CA ALA A 339 22.68 -3.38 -1.32
C ALA A 339 23.03 -2.05 -0.62
N ILE A 340 22.01 -1.42 -0.06
CA ILE A 340 22.10 -0.26 0.81
C ILE A 340 22.32 -0.78 2.24
N ILE A 341 23.56 -0.70 2.75
CA ILE A 341 23.92 -1.19 4.08
C ILE A 341 23.71 -0.10 5.13
N VAL A 342 22.91 -0.42 6.14
CA VAL A 342 22.39 0.55 7.12
C VAL A 342 23.06 0.37 8.48
N GLY A 343 23.78 1.40 8.91
CA GLY A 343 24.36 1.49 10.26
C GLY A 343 23.39 2.06 11.30
N ALA A 344 23.74 1.92 12.57
CA ALA A 344 22.96 2.40 13.71
C ALA A 344 23.55 3.69 14.29
N GLY A 345 22.79 4.78 14.18
CA GLY A 345 23.10 6.10 14.70
C GLY A 345 22.29 6.50 15.95
N THR A 346 22.74 7.52 16.67
CA THR A 346 22.03 8.10 17.82
C THR A 346 20.71 8.75 17.39
N ALA A 347 19.70 8.68 18.26
CA ALA A 347 18.39 9.33 18.07
C ALA A 347 18.42 10.82 18.48
N ASP A 348 19.46 11.54 18.06
CA ASP A 348 19.67 12.95 18.36
C ASP A 348 20.22 13.69 17.14
N ILE A 349 20.34 15.01 17.23
CA ILE A 349 20.78 15.84 16.11
C ILE A 349 22.23 15.59 15.68
N LEU A 350 23.00 14.85 16.49
CA LEU A 350 24.41 14.59 16.22
C LEU A 350 24.58 13.40 15.27
N HIS A 351 23.64 12.46 15.22
CA HIS A 351 23.72 11.27 14.36
C HIS A 351 25.07 10.56 14.49
N ASN A 352 25.53 10.41 15.74
CA ASN A 352 26.77 9.72 16.05
C ASN A 352 26.56 8.22 15.87
N ARG A 353 27.61 7.50 15.47
CA ARG A 353 27.59 6.04 15.49
C ARG A 353 27.31 5.51 16.90
N ILE A 354 26.39 4.56 17.03
CA ILE A 354 26.21 3.83 18.30
C ILE A 354 27.33 2.80 18.45
N TRP A 355 27.82 2.64 19.68
CA TRP A 355 29.00 1.83 20.02
C TRP A 355 28.98 0.38 19.48
N TYR A 356 27.81 -0.26 19.32
CA TYR A 356 27.72 -1.63 18.77
C TYR A 356 27.59 -1.69 17.24
N SER A 357 27.34 -0.58 16.54
CA SER A 357 27.14 -0.61 15.10
C SER A 357 28.43 -1.03 14.40
N THR A 358 28.37 -2.07 13.58
CA THR A 358 29.43 -2.36 12.61
C THR A 358 29.55 -1.21 11.61
N PHE A 359 30.77 -0.94 11.17
CA PHE A 359 31.15 0.30 10.48
C PHE A 359 32.25 0.07 9.45
N GLY A 360 32.50 1.07 8.59
CA GLY A 360 33.55 1.07 7.58
C GLY A 360 33.04 1.59 6.24
N ASN A 361 33.87 1.56 5.19
CA ASN A 361 33.52 2.09 3.87
C ASN A 361 32.35 1.37 3.19
N ARG A 362 32.02 0.13 3.62
CA ARG A 362 30.88 -0.62 3.07
C ARG A 362 29.53 -0.17 3.63
N VAL A 363 29.49 0.54 4.75
CA VAL A 363 28.24 1.03 5.35
C VAL A 363 27.86 2.35 4.69
N ASP A 364 26.64 2.41 4.14
CA ASP A 364 26.25 3.41 3.15
C ASP A 364 25.52 4.61 3.78
N VAL A 365 24.55 4.34 4.65
CA VAL A 365 23.70 5.31 5.34
C VAL A 365 23.35 4.81 6.74
N GLN A 366 22.76 5.66 7.57
CA GLN A 366 22.35 5.28 8.93
C GLN A 366 20.87 5.55 9.21
N GLY A 367 20.31 4.80 10.15
CA GLY A 367 19.03 5.09 10.80
C GLY A 367 19.21 5.11 12.32
N TRP A 368 18.13 5.40 13.06
CA TRP A 368 18.24 5.35 14.53
C TRP A 368 18.39 3.91 15.00
N GLY A 369 19.47 3.67 15.72
CA GLY A 369 19.69 2.40 16.39
C GLY A 369 19.09 2.34 17.80
N VAL A 370 18.44 3.38 18.29
CA VAL A 370 17.83 3.42 19.63
C VAL A 370 16.54 4.24 19.60
N ASN A 371 15.69 4.08 20.60
CA ASN A 371 14.51 4.92 20.81
C ASN A 371 13.51 4.91 19.65
N VAL A 372 13.37 3.77 18.96
CA VAL A 372 12.42 3.61 17.85
C VAL A 372 11.14 2.94 18.35
N GLN A 373 10.07 3.71 18.54
CA GLN A 373 8.77 3.17 18.96
C GLN A 373 8.14 2.30 17.88
N THR A 374 7.70 1.09 18.21
CA THR A 374 7.06 0.16 17.27
C THR A 374 6.16 -0.87 17.96
N SER A 375 5.51 -1.73 17.19
CA SER A 375 4.73 -2.89 17.63
C SER A 375 5.62 -4.02 18.15
N GLY A 376 4.98 -5.01 18.75
CA GLY A 376 5.59 -6.21 19.24
C GLY A 376 6.13 -6.11 20.67
N PHE A 377 6.39 -7.28 21.20
CA PHE A 377 6.80 -7.47 22.58
C PHE A 377 8.32 -7.64 22.69
N ASN A 378 8.85 -7.35 23.87
CA ASN A 378 10.21 -7.66 24.27
C ASN A 378 10.22 -8.09 25.74
N SER A 379 10.73 -9.29 26.00
CA SER A 379 10.83 -9.86 27.35
C SER A 379 11.85 -9.14 28.24
N ILE A 380 12.80 -8.41 27.64
CA ILE A 380 13.95 -7.80 28.31
C ILE A 380 13.71 -6.29 28.58
N ASN A 381 12.91 -5.62 27.76
CA ASN A 381 12.61 -4.19 27.89
C ASN A 381 11.16 -3.94 28.35
N GLN A 382 10.86 -2.71 28.80
CA GLN A 382 9.48 -2.31 29.07
C GLN A 382 8.67 -2.37 27.78
N THR A 383 7.84 -3.40 27.67
CA THR A 383 6.78 -3.51 26.66
C THR A 383 5.51 -2.91 27.25
N HIS A 384 4.86 -2.03 26.49
CA HIS A 384 3.52 -1.57 26.81
C HIS A 384 2.51 -2.54 26.18
N GLN A 385 1.63 -3.13 26.99
CA GLN A 385 0.55 -4.00 26.51
C GLN A 385 -0.79 -3.39 26.89
N PHE A 386 -1.70 -3.25 25.93
CA PHE A 386 -3.07 -2.85 26.24
C PHE A 386 -3.84 -4.03 26.82
N GLY A 387 -4.41 -3.83 28.01
CA GLY A 387 -5.14 -4.86 28.78
C GLY A 387 -4.40 -6.18 29.02
N GLY A 388 -3.07 -6.19 28.91
CA GLY A 388 -2.27 -7.41 29.00
C GLY A 388 -2.36 -8.33 27.78
N ASP A 389 -2.89 -7.84 26.65
CA ASP A 389 -2.90 -8.59 25.39
C ASP A 389 -1.52 -8.58 24.75
N PHE A 390 -1.09 -9.77 24.33
CA PHE A 390 0.12 -10.01 23.57
C PHE A 390 0.05 -9.44 22.15
N ASN A 391 -1.14 -9.47 21.54
CA ASN A 391 -1.35 -8.94 20.18
C ASN A 391 -1.48 -7.41 20.13
N GLN A 392 -1.42 -6.76 21.30
CA GLN A 392 -1.48 -5.31 21.47
C GLN A 392 -0.27 -4.83 22.27
N SER A 393 0.89 -5.38 21.91
CA SER A 393 2.16 -5.11 22.56
C SER A 393 2.98 -4.10 21.77
N TYR A 394 3.60 -3.15 22.44
CA TYR A 394 4.39 -2.11 21.83
C TYR A 394 5.68 -1.91 22.61
N ARG A 395 6.76 -1.58 21.90
CA ARG A 395 8.10 -1.52 22.48
C ARG A 395 8.92 -0.39 21.90
N THR A 396 9.99 -0.08 22.62
CA THR A 396 11.14 0.63 22.05
C THR A 396 12.09 -0.38 21.42
N PHE A 397 12.39 -0.19 20.14
CA PHE A 397 13.30 -1.01 19.34
C PHE A 397 14.65 -0.31 19.13
N SER A 398 15.68 -1.14 19.01
CA SER A 398 17.07 -0.74 18.92
C SER A 398 17.86 -1.75 18.09
N GLY A 399 19.04 -1.33 17.64
CA GLY A 399 19.96 -2.10 16.81
C GLY A 399 20.05 -1.56 15.39
N THR A 400 20.97 -2.12 14.61
CA THR A 400 20.97 -1.92 13.14
C THR A 400 19.66 -2.40 12.52
N SER A 401 18.90 -3.27 13.19
CA SER A 401 17.55 -3.66 12.79
C SER A 401 16.55 -2.51 12.84
N SER A 402 16.46 -1.75 13.94
CA SER A 402 15.56 -0.58 13.97
C SER A 402 15.94 0.46 12.92
N ALA A 403 17.24 0.63 12.68
CA ALA A 403 17.75 1.51 11.63
C ALA A 403 17.35 1.01 10.23
N THR A 404 17.51 -0.29 9.95
CA THR A 404 17.16 -0.91 8.66
C THR A 404 15.66 -0.85 8.41
N ALA A 405 14.85 -1.14 9.42
CA ALA A 405 13.39 -1.00 9.41
C ALA A 405 12.92 0.43 9.13
N MET A 406 13.71 1.45 9.50
CA MET A 406 13.44 2.85 9.13
C MET A 406 13.82 3.15 7.68
N ILE A 407 14.95 2.62 7.19
CA ILE A 407 15.48 2.98 5.87
C ILE A 407 14.77 2.21 4.74
N GLY A 408 14.42 0.94 4.93
CA GLY A 408 13.63 0.16 3.94
C GLY A 408 12.39 0.90 3.40
N PRO A 409 11.47 1.37 4.25
CA PRO A 409 10.29 2.11 3.82
C PRO A 409 10.61 3.55 3.40
N THR A 410 11.67 4.18 3.92
CA THR A 410 12.17 5.48 3.44
C THR A 410 12.51 5.41 1.95
N VAL A 411 13.16 4.32 1.53
CA VAL A 411 13.46 4.04 0.12
C VAL A 411 12.17 3.87 -0.70
N ALA A 412 11.13 3.22 -0.14
CA ALA A 412 9.83 3.09 -0.79
C ALA A 412 9.17 4.46 -1.06
N LEU A 413 9.23 5.39 -0.08
CA LEU A 413 8.69 6.73 -0.24
C LEU A 413 9.41 7.52 -1.34
N LEU A 414 10.75 7.51 -1.34
CA LEU A 414 11.54 8.19 -2.36
C LEU A 414 11.31 7.60 -3.76
N LEU A 415 11.20 6.28 -3.86
CA LEU A 415 10.92 5.61 -5.13
C LEU A 415 9.51 5.93 -5.64
N GLN A 416 8.48 5.94 -4.76
CA GLN A 416 7.14 6.38 -5.15
C GLN A 416 7.15 7.83 -5.66
N LEU A 417 7.81 8.75 -4.95
CA LEU A 417 7.91 10.14 -5.38
C LEU A 417 8.54 10.26 -6.77
N TYR A 418 9.67 9.58 -7.00
CA TYR A 418 10.32 9.58 -8.30
C TYR A 418 9.42 9.00 -9.40
N LYS A 419 8.74 7.87 -9.16
CA LYS A 419 7.78 7.26 -10.10
C LYS A 419 6.67 8.24 -10.48
N ASN A 420 6.10 8.93 -9.49
CA ASN A 420 5.03 9.91 -9.70
C ASN A 420 5.48 11.07 -10.59
N LEU A 421 6.74 11.50 -10.49
CA LEU A 421 7.28 12.64 -11.23
C LEU A 421 7.87 12.27 -12.59
N ASN A 422 8.21 11.00 -12.83
CA ASN A 422 8.98 10.56 -14.01
C ASN A 422 8.26 9.44 -14.79
N ASN A 423 6.95 9.52 -14.97
CA ASN A 423 6.17 8.58 -15.80
C ASN A 423 6.39 7.10 -15.42
N ASN A 424 6.41 6.80 -14.12
CA ASN A 424 6.67 5.46 -13.56
C ASN A 424 8.08 4.89 -13.82
N GLN A 425 9.05 5.70 -14.22
CA GLN A 425 10.46 5.30 -14.21
C GLN A 425 10.93 4.98 -12.77
N LEU A 426 11.92 4.10 -12.68
CA LEU A 426 12.46 3.62 -11.41
C LEU A 426 13.89 4.13 -11.23
N LEU A 427 14.20 4.57 -10.01
CA LEU A 427 15.59 4.67 -9.58
C LEU A 427 16.08 3.27 -9.18
N THR A 428 17.32 2.97 -9.53
CA THR A 428 18.04 1.80 -9.02
C THR A 428 18.39 1.98 -7.54
N GLY A 429 18.69 0.87 -6.85
CA GLY A 429 19.14 0.90 -5.46
C GLY A 429 20.39 1.77 -5.27
N GLU A 430 21.33 1.73 -6.22
CA GLU A 430 22.51 2.58 -6.22
C GLU A 430 22.17 4.07 -6.34
N GLN A 431 21.25 4.45 -7.24
CA GLN A 431 20.81 5.84 -7.37
C GLN A 431 20.10 6.34 -6.10
N LEU A 432 19.28 5.50 -5.48
CA LEU A 432 18.62 5.82 -4.20
C LEU A 432 19.63 5.96 -3.05
N ARG A 433 20.63 5.08 -2.99
CA ARG A 433 21.76 5.20 -2.05
C ARG A 433 22.50 6.52 -2.24
N ASN A 434 22.91 6.82 -3.47
CA ASN A 434 23.66 8.02 -3.78
C ASN A 434 22.85 9.28 -3.48
N LEU A 435 21.54 9.27 -3.78
CA LEU A 435 20.62 10.33 -3.40
C LEU A 435 20.64 10.56 -1.88
N MET A 436 20.40 9.51 -1.10
CA MET A 436 20.38 9.61 0.37
C MET A 436 21.73 10.05 0.94
N GLN A 437 22.85 9.65 0.33
CA GLN A 437 24.19 10.09 0.73
C GLN A 437 24.45 11.57 0.42
N GLN A 438 24.04 12.03 -0.76
CA GLN A 438 24.25 13.40 -1.21
C GLN A 438 23.38 14.41 -0.47
N THR A 439 22.17 14.03 -0.10
CA THR A 439 21.20 14.92 0.56
C THR A 439 21.11 14.69 2.07
N GLY A 440 21.77 13.66 2.59
CA GLY A 440 21.70 13.26 3.99
C GLY A 440 22.38 14.25 4.94
N ILE A 441 22.01 14.17 6.22
CA ILE A 441 22.67 14.88 7.31
C ILE A 441 23.97 14.15 7.63
N ALA A 442 25.09 14.87 7.64
CA ALA A 442 26.39 14.29 7.92
C ALA A 442 26.42 13.58 9.28
N GLN A 443 27.09 12.43 9.34
CA GLN A 443 27.33 11.70 10.59
C GLN A 443 28.14 12.55 11.57
N GLY A 444 27.79 12.48 12.85
CA GLY A 444 28.59 13.06 13.93
C GLY A 444 29.89 12.30 14.20
N THR A 445 30.77 12.96 14.96
CA THR A 445 32.14 12.48 15.25
C THR A 445 32.33 11.97 16.67
N GLY A 446 31.25 11.88 17.47
CA GLY A 446 31.29 11.47 18.88
C GLY A 446 31.68 10.01 19.11
N THR A 447 31.62 9.17 18.08
CA THR A 447 32.16 7.81 18.08
C THR A 447 32.79 7.54 16.72
N THR A 448 34.04 7.06 16.71
CA THR A 448 34.81 6.84 15.47
C THR A 448 34.22 5.72 14.63
N GLY A 449 34.38 5.78 13.30
CA GLY A 449 33.92 4.75 12.36
C GLY A 449 32.74 5.22 11.50
N ASN A 450 32.82 4.94 10.20
CA ASN A 450 31.82 5.37 9.21
C ASN A 450 30.58 4.46 9.22
N ILE A 451 29.40 5.06 9.35
CA ILE A 451 28.09 4.45 9.11
C ILE A 451 27.26 5.25 8.09
N GLY A 452 27.87 6.21 7.40
CA GLY A 452 27.20 7.04 6.41
C GLY A 452 26.31 8.14 7.02
N PRO A 453 25.79 9.05 6.18
CA PRO A 453 24.90 10.13 6.61
C PRO A 453 23.51 9.60 6.97
N PHE A 454 22.80 10.33 7.82
CA PHE A 454 21.40 10.07 8.15
C PHE A 454 20.49 10.64 7.04
N PRO A 455 19.61 9.84 6.41
CA PRO A 455 18.77 10.33 5.32
C PRO A 455 17.89 11.51 5.73
N ASN A 456 17.83 12.52 4.85
CA ASN A 456 16.94 13.68 5.00
C ASN A 456 15.90 13.62 3.88
N LEU A 457 14.69 13.14 4.20
CA LEU A 457 13.65 12.92 3.18
C LEU A 457 13.24 14.21 2.47
N LEU A 458 13.21 15.35 3.17
CA LEU A 458 12.84 16.61 2.54
C LEU A 458 13.90 17.08 1.53
N ALA A 459 15.17 16.98 1.90
CA ALA A 459 16.27 17.31 0.99
C ALA A 459 16.32 16.34 -0.21
N ALA A 460 16.14 15.04 0.03
CA ALA A 460 16.07 14.02 -1.02
C ALA A 460 14.87 14.25 -1.97
N ALA A 461 13.69 14.57 -1.43
CA ALA A 461 12.50 14.87 -2.21
C ALA A 461 12.67 16.11 -3.10
N ASN A 462 13.23 17.19 -2.54
CA ASN A 462 13.55 18.40 -3.31
C ASN A 462 14.56 18.10 -4.41
N HIS A 463 15.58 17.27 -4.13
CA HIS A 463 16.55 16.88 -5.14
C HIS A 463 15.90 16.05 -6.26
N ILE A 464 15.01 15.11 -5.94
CA ILE A 464 14.21 14.36 -6.93
C ILE A 464 13.39 15.32 -7.80
N GLN A 465 12.73 16.32 -7.20
CA GLN A 465 11.95 17.31 -7.95
C GLN A 465 12.84 18.07 -8.94
N THR A 466 13.99 18.58 -8.49
CA THR A 466 14.97 19.26 -9.35
C THR A 466 15.50 18.35 -10.47
N LEU A 467 15.79 17.08 -10.18
CA LEU A 467 16.20 16.12 -11.20
C LEU A 467 15.10 15.93 -12.26
N SER A 468 13.85 15.75 -11.81
CA SER A 468 12.68 15.52 -12.69
C SER A 468 12.39 16.75 -13.56
N GLU A 469 12.47 17.95 -12.99
CA GLU A 469 12.36 19.21 -13.71
C GLU A 469 13.48 19.33 -14.76
N ASN A 470 14.74 19.07 -14.38
CA ASN A 470 15.86 19.09 -15.32
C ASN A 470 15.72 18.04 -16.42
N THR A 471 15.15 16.86 -16.16
CA THR A 471 14.82 15.87 -17.19
C THR A 471 13.73 16.37 -18.14
N ILE A 472 12.72 17.10 -17.64
CA ILE A 472 11.69 17.75 -18.48
C ILE A 472 12.29 18.91 -19.30
N TYR A 473 13.22 19.69 -18.73
CA TYR A 473 13.89 20.81 -19.40
C TYR A 473 15.08 20.39 -20.30
N ASN A 474 15.58 19.16 -20.17
CA ASN A 474 16.62 18.56 -21.03
C ASN A 474 16.05 17.54 -22.03
N GLN A 475 14.80 17.10 -21.89
CA GLN A 475 14.08 16.59 -23.05
C GLN A 475 13.98 17.73 -24.05
N SER A 476 14.65 17.61 -25.19
CA SER A 476 14.63 18.61 -26.25
C SER A 476 13.18 18.82 -26.71
N ILE A 477 12.49 19.79 -26.11
CA ILE A 477 11.12 20.13 -26.49
C ILE A 477 11.22 20.88 -27.81
N PHE A 478 10.50 20.39 -28.83
CA PHE A 478 10.31 21.13 -30.07
C PHE A 478 8.85 21.56 -30.22
N SER A 479 8.63 22.65 -30.94
CA SER A 479 7.32 23.07 -31.43
C SER A 479 7.17 22.71 -32.91
N ILE A 480 5.94 22.43 -33.32
CA ILE A 480 5.59 22.11 -34.71
C ILE A 480 4.99 23.35 -35.35
N TYR A 481 5.56 23.80 -36.47
CA TYR A 481 5.00 24.91 -37.25
C TYR A 481 5.09 24.62 -38.76
N PRO A 482 4.07 24.99 -39.56
CA PRO A 482 2.78 25.51 -39.13
C PRO A 482 1.96 24.42 -38.41
N ASN A 483 0.99 24.83 -37.60
CA ASN A 483 0.01 23.93 -36.99
C ASN A 483 -1.29 24.72 -36.75
N PRO A 484 -2.34 24.55 -37.58
CA PRO A 484 -2.52 23.50 -38.60
C PRO A 484 -1.59 23.59 -39.82
N ALA A 485 -1.31 22.45 -40.47
CA ALA A 485 -0.39 22.34 -41.60
C ALA A 485 -1.04 21.70 -42.85
N ASN A 486 -0.58 22.11 -44.03
CA ASN A 486 -1.00 21.53 -45.31
C ASN A 486 -0.03 20.44 -45.74
N ASP A 487 1.16 20.78 -46.24
CA ASP A 487 2.01 19.79 -46.93
C ASP A 487 3.29 19.43 -46.18
N ARG A 488 3.70 20.25 -45.21
CA ARG A 488 4.91 20.05 -44.42
C ARG A 488 4.80 20.64 -43.02
N ILE A 489 5.61 20.11 -42.12
CA ILE A 489 5.83 20.63 -40.77
C ILE A 489 7.32 20.80 -40.49
N GLU A 490 7.66 21.87 -39.79
CA GLU A 490 9.00 22.19 -39.31
C GLU A 490 9.04 22.07 -37.79
N LEU A 491 10.21 21.64 -37.29
CA LEU A 491 10.44 21.39 -35.87
C LEU A 491 11.38 22.48 -35.35
N PHE A 492 10.86 23.31 -34.46
CA PHE A 492 11.62 24.37 -33.80
C PHE A 492 12.00 23.88 -32.42
N TRP A 493 13.27 23.53 -32.25
CA TRP A 493 13.81 23.01 -31.00
C TRP A 493 14.14 24.17 -30.05
N ASP A 494 13.70 24.06 -28.79
CA ASP A 494 13.91 25.12 -27.79
C ASP A 494 15.40 25.30 -27.41
N LYS A 495 16.23 24.30 -27.71
CA LYS A 495 17.70 24.33 -27.56
C LYS A 495 18.40 23.79 -28.82
N GLN A 496 19.05 22.63 -28.72
CA GLN A 496 19.81 22.01 -29.80
C GLN A 496 18.98 20.91 -30.48
N SER A 497 18.88 20.99 -31.79
CA SER A 497 18.26 19.95 -32.59
C SER A 497 19.17 18.73 -32.72
N PRO A 498 18.65 17.49 -32.66
CA PRO A 498 19.44 16.30 -32.92
C PRO A 498 20.01 16.31 -34.34
N ASN A 499 21.25 15.82 -34.51
CA ASN A 499 21.89 15.67 -35.82
C ASN A 499 21.09 14.69 -36.71
N SER A 500 20.56 13.63 -36.10
CA SER A 500 19.61 12.71 -36.70
C SER A 500 18.73 12.09 -35.64
N ALA A 501 17.44 11.92 -35.91
CA ALA A 501 16.50 11.21 -35.04
C ALA A 501 15.51 10.40 -35.88
N SER A 502 15.05 9.24 -35.40
CA SER A 502 13.95 8.55 -36.08
C SER A 502 12.62 9.19 -35.69
N TYR A 503 11.65 9.19 -36.59
CA TYR A 503 10.29 9.64 -36.27
C TYR A 503 9.23 8.68 -36.80
N GLN A 504 8.08 8.70 -36.15
CA GLN A 504 6.85 8.11 -36.64
C GLN A 504 5.67 9.06 -36.45
N ILE A 505 4.75 9.06 -37.40
CA ILE A 505 3.49 9.81 -37.33
C ILE A 505 2.36 8.82 -37.10
N LEU A 506 1.55 9.08 -36.07
CA LEU A 506 0.37 8.30 -35.74
C LEU A 506 -0.89 9.10 -36.05
N ASN A 507 -1.92 8.43 -36.58
CA ASN A 507 -3.25 9.03 -36.72
C ASN A 507 -3.99 9.10 -35.37
N ALA A 508 -5.19 9.69 -35.35
CA ALA A 508 -6.02 9.78 -34.15
C ALA A 508 -6.43 8.43 -33.52
N LEU A 509 -6.29 7.31 -34.24
CA LEU A 509 -6.55 5.95 -33.75
C LEU A 509 -5.27 5.27 -33.22
N GLY A 510 -4.13 5.96 -33.20
CA GLY A 510 -2.85 5.40 -32.77
C GLY A 510 -2.17 4.50 -33.79
N GLN A 511 -2.63 4.50 -35.05
CA GLN A 511 -2.00 3.72 -36.12
C GLN A 511 -0.85 4.51 -36.73
N ILE A 512 0.31 3.86 -36.95
CA ILE A 512 1.45 4.45 -37.64
C ILE A 512 1.10 4.66 -39.11
N VAL A 513 1.13 5.91 -39.56
CA VAL A 513 0.81 6.31 -40.95
C VAL A 513 2.03 6.77 -41.73
N GLN A 514 3.14 7.10 -41.04
CA GLN A 514 4.41 7.46 -41.67
C GLN A 514 5.56 7.18 -40.70
N ILE A 515 6.72 6.80 -41.23
CA ILE A 515 7.98 6.66 -40.50
C ILE A 515 9.11 7.33 -41.29
N GLY A 516 10.15 7.79 -40.62
CA GLY A 516 11.31 8.35 -41.30
C GLY A 516 12.44 8.74 -40.37
N VAL A 517 13.42 9.45 -40.93
CA VAL A 517 14.54 10.03 -40.20
C VAL A 517 14.46 11.54 -40.34
N TYR A 518 14.52 12.25 -39.22
CA TYR A 518 14.62 13.69 -39.13
C TYR A 518 16.09 14.09 -39.13
N SER A 519 16.45 15.04 -40.00
CA SER A 519 17.82 15.54 -40.20
C SER A 519 17.85 17.06 -40.41
N ASN A 520 17.18 17.82 -39.53
CA ASN A 520 17.04 19.28 -39.63
C ASN A 520 16.39 19.78 -40.92
N GLN A 521 15.46 19.01 -41.48
CA GLN A 521 14.67 19.40 -42.65
C GLN A 521 13.18 19.30 -42.34
N PRO A 522 12.33 20.10 -43.02
CA PRO A 522 10.88 19.97 -42.89
C PRO A 522 10.41 18.55 -43.20
N ILE A 523 9.49 18.02 -42.39
CA ILE A 523 8.86 16.72 -42.61
C ILE A 523 7.66 16.91 -43.55
N SER A 524 7.64 16.20 -44.67
CA SER A 524 6.48 16.17 -45.57
C SER A 524 5.33 15.39 -44.92
N ILE A 525 4.13 15.96 -45.00
CA ILE A 525 2.87 15.38 -44.52
C ILE A 525 1.79 15.36 -45.61
N GLN A 526 2.17 15.55 -46.87
CA GLN A 526 1.25 15.68 -48.01
C GLN A 526 0.32 14.46 -48.17
N ASN A 527 0.83 13.27 -47.84
CA ASN A 527 0.10 12.01 -47.98
C ASN A 527 -0.76 11.64 -46.76
N LEU A 528 -0.76 12.46 -45.71
CA LEU A 528 -1.56 12.19 -44.52
C LEU A 528 -3.02 12.58 -44.74
N SER A 529 -3.93 11.79 -44.16
CA SER A 529 -5.35 12.14 -44.09
C SER A 529 -5.56 13.38 -43.22
N LYS A 530 -6.56 14.19 -43.58
CA LYS A 530 -6.96 15.37 -42.81
C LYS A 530 -7.38 14.99 -41.39
N GLY A 531 -7.00 15.80 -40.42
CA GLY A 531 -7.36 15.61 -39.01
C GLY A 531 -6.17 15.63 -38.05
N LEU A 532 -6.43 15.15 -36.83
CA LEU A 532 -5.45 15.12 -35.75
C LEU A 532 -4.42 14.00 -35.98
N ASN A 533 -3.16 14.37 -35.88
CA ASN A 533 -2.01 13.47 -35.99
C ASN A 533 -1.03 13.72 -34.83
N TYR A 534 -0.21 12.72 -34.51
CA TYR A 534 0.82 12.78 -33.49
C TYR A 534 2.18 12.47 -34.12
N LEU A 535 3.13 13.39 -34.02
CA LEU A 535 4.52 13.15 -34.37
C LEU A 535 5.26 12.64 -33.13
N GLN A 536 5.82 11.45 -33.21
CA GLN A 536 6.73 10.88 -32.23
C GLN A 536 8.16 10.91 -32.79
N ILE A 537 9.10 11.51 -32.06
CA ILE A 537 10.53 11.52 -32.39
C ILE A 537 11.28 10.72 -31.34
N ASN A 538 12.07 9.75 -31.80
CA ASN A 538 12.97 8.98 -30.96
C ASN A 538 14.40 9.48 -31.19
N THR A 539 14.97 10.10 -30.16
CA THR A 539 16.40 10.42 -30.08
C THR A 539 17.12 9.32 -29.28
N GLU A 540 18.44 9.41 -29.15
CA GLU A 540 19.21 8.51 -28.27
C GLU A 540 18.82 8.66 -26.78
N GLU A 541 18.29 9.82 -26.40
CA GLU A 541 18.04 10.20 -25.00
C GLU A 541 16.55 10.13 -24.62
N ALA A 542 15.63 10.24 -25.58
CA ALA A 542 14.20 10.34 -25.28
C ALA A 542 13.27 9.99 -26.45
N VAL A 543 12.01 9.71 -26.10
CA VAL A 543 10.88 9.64 -27.03
C VAL A 543 9.96 10.83 -26.79
N ILE A 544 9.86 11.73 -27.77
CA ILE A 544 9.12 13.00 -27.66
C ILE A 544 7.88 12.94 -28.55
N ASN A 545 6.70 13.28 -28.00
CA ASN A 545 5.43 13.27 -28.72
C ASN A 545 4.83 14.67 -28.85
N LYS A 546 4.41 15.06 -30.06
CA LYS A 546 3.76 16.35 -30.33
C LYS A 546 2.55 16.19 -31.27
N LYS A 547 1.45 16.86 -30.93
CA LYS A 547 0.23 16.87 -31.75
C LYS A 547 0.31 17.92 -32.86
N PHE A 548 -0.22 17.60 -34.03
CA PHE A 548 -0.48 18.58 -35.09
C PHE A 548 -1.74 18.26 -35.89
N ILE A 549 -2.29 19.26 -36.56
CA ILE A 549 -3.50 19.13 -37.38
C ILE A 549 -3.11 19.22 -38.85
N LYS A 550 -3.48 18.20 -39.64
CA LYS A 550 -3.41 18.21 -41.11
C LYS A 550 -4.70 18.79 -41.66
N ASN A 551 -4.59 19.86 -42.44
CA ASN A 551 -5.70 20.52 -43.14
C ASN A 551 -6.11 19.84 -44.44
#